data_AF-A0A8C1IYW1-F1
#
_entry.id   AF-A0A8C1IYW1-F1
#
_cell.length_a   1.000
_cell.length_b   1.000
_cell.length_c   1.000
_cell.angle_alpha   90.00
_cell.angle_beta   90.00
_cell.angle_gamma   90.00
#
_symmetry.space_group_name_H-M   'P 1'
#
loop_
_entity.id
_entity.type
_entity.pdbx_description
1 polymer ?
#
loop_
_entity_poly.entity_id
_entity_poly.type
_entity_poly.pdbx_seq_one_letter_code
_entity_poly.pdbx_strand_id
1 'polypeptide(L)'
;CSNCIKVWLERSSQCPTCRVVITPENPCREIIGATTNCESSESHSVKRRLRKTRGELFIHSAYESSVLQNEIETLLKENEDLKSKNLSLEMQLKTAVEPSTVLVPQSETSTVDPSALEESANKLRATNDLHRKVKQDLKRLKEANKTLHSPDFDLIQENMHLKAEVDSRFPQK
;
A
#
# COMPACT_ATOMS: atom_id res chain seq x y z
N CYS A 1 -0.28 31.11 -33.11
CA CYS A 1 1.14 31.38 -33.44
C CYS A 1 1.71 32.45 -32.49
N SER A 2 3.00 32.78 -32.61
CA SER A 2 3.66 33.82 -31.79
C SER A 2 2.97 35.20 -31.87
N ASN A 3 2.42 35.55 -33.04
CA ASN A 3 1.67 36.80 -33.18
C ASN A 3 0.33 36.76 -32.44
N CYS A 4 -0.41 35.66 -32.49
CA CYS A 4 -1.67 35.52 -31.76
C CYS A 4 -1.50 35.63 -30.24
N ILE A 5 -0.42 35.05 -29.69
CA ILE A 5 -0.17 35.11 -28.24
C ILE A 5 0.25 36.52 -27.80
N LYS A 6 1.01 37.26 -28.62
CA LYS A 6 1.32 38.68 -28.34
C LYS A 6 0.06 39.53 -28.26
N VAL A 7 -0.82 39.42 -29.25
CA VAL A 7 -2.11 40.15 -29.27
C VAL A 7 -3.01 39.77 -28.08
N TRP A 8 -2.95 38.51 -27.62
CA TRP A 8 -3.66 38.09 -26.41
C TRP A 8 -3.10 38.76 -25.16
N LEU A 9 -1.78 38.74 -24.98
CA LEU A 9 -1.10 39.32 -23.82
C LEU A 9 -1.22 40.85 -23.74
N GLU A 10 -1.40 41.53 -24.88
CA GLU A 10 -1.69 42.97 -24.92
C GLU A 10 -3.09 43.31 -24.39
N ARG A 11 -4.05 42.40 -24.52
CA ARG A 11 -5.45 42.61 -24.14
C ARG A 11 -5.85 41.95 -22.83
N SER A 12 -5.07 40.97 -22.37
CA SER A 12 -5.38 40.15 -21.22
C SER A 12 -4.13 39.93 -20.38
N SER A 13 -4.20 40.31 -19.10
CA SER A 13 -3.17 40.03 -18.11
C SER A 13 -3.30 38.63 -17.51
N GLN A 14 -3.94 37.68 -18.20
CA GLN A 14 -4.11 36.31 -17.73
C GLN A 14 -3.46 35.31 -18.69
N CYS A 15 -2.80 34.32 -18.11
CA CYS A 15 -2.22 33.22 -18.86
C CYS A 15 -3.33 32.43 -19.60
N PRO A 16 -3.25 32.24 -20.92
CA PRO A 16 -4.27 31.50 -21.67
C PRO A 16 -4.35 30.01 -21.29
N THR A 17 -3.29 29.47 -20.68
CA THR A 17 -3.24 28.07 -20.27
C THR A 17 -3.81 27.85 -18.88
N CYS A 18 -3.35 28.61 -17.87
CA CYS A 18 -3.72 28.39 -16.47
C CYS A 18 -4.61 29.49 -15.87
N ARG A 19 -4.94 30.54 -16.63
CA ARG A 19 -5.76 31.70 -16.23
C ARG A 19 -5.23 32.50 -15.03
N VAL A 20 -4.04 32.18 -14.53
CA VAL A 20 -3.36 32.94 -13.48
C VAL A 20 -3.00 34.33 -14.01
N VAL A 21 -3.11 35.33 -13.14
CA VAL A 21 -2.73 36.72 -13.43
C VAL A 21 -1.22 36.80 -13.64
N ILE A 22 -0.83 37.48 -14.71
CA ILE A 22 0.54 37.76 -15.09
C ILE A 22 0.96 39.05 -14.37
N THR A 23 1.95 38.94 -13.49
CA THR A 23 2.54 40.08 -12.77
C THR A 23 4.06 40.09 -12.98
N PRO A 24 4.77 41.19 -12.65
CA PRO A 24 6.24 41.20 -12.69
C PRO A 24 6.89 40.08 -11.86
N GLU A 25 6.25 39.70 -10.76
CA GLU A 25 6.66 38.61 -9.87
C GLU A 25 6.28 37.22 -10.42
N ASN A 26 5.29 37.17 -11.32
CA ASN A 26 4.82 35.95 -11.98
C ASN A 26 4.66 36.16 -13.51
N PRO A 27 5.77 36.30 -14.25
CA PRO A 27 5.73 36.56 -15.68
C PRO A 27 5.26 35.33 -16.46
N CYS A 28 4.76 35.55 -17.68
CA CYS A 28 4.43 34.47 -18.60
C CYS A 28 5.71 33.67 -18.92
N ARG A 29 5.77 32.41 -18.46
CA ARG A 29 6.93 31.54 -18.66
C ARG A 29 6.96 31.00 -20.08
N GLU A 30 8.15 30.95 -20.67
CA GLU A 30 8.35 30.26 -21.93
C GLU A 30 8.18 28.74 -21.74
N ILE A 31 7.53 28.09 -22.70
CA ILE A 31 7.42 26.64 -22.70
C ILE A 31 8.80 26.08 -23.03
N ILE A 32 9.48 25.56 -22.01
CA ILE A 32 10.80 24.93 -22.14
C ILE A 32 10.72 23.80 -23.19
N GLY A 33 11.55 23.91 -24.23
CA GLY A 33 11.64 22.97 -25.35
C GLY A 33 10.73 23.26 -26.55
N ALA A 34 10.00 24.38 -26.56
CA ALA A 34 9.31 24.89 -27.75
C ALA A 34 10.33 25.38 -28.81
N THR A 35 10.00 25.26 -30.09
CA THR A 35 10.80 25.82 -31.21
C THR A 35 10.46 27.29 -31.44
N THR A 36 10.51 28.09 -30.38
CA THR A 36 10.63 29.54 -30.52
C THR A 36 12.03 29.80 -31.05
N ASN A 37 12.16 30.72 -32.02
CA ASN A 37 13.43 31.12 -32.65
C ASN A 37 14.37 31.87 -31.68
N CYS A 38 14.35 31.53 -30.39
CA CYS A 38 15.34 31.97 -29.42
C CYS A 38 16.64 31.21 -29.71
N GLU A 39 17.75 31.95 -29.83
CA GLU A 39 19.11 31.43 -29.98
C GLU A 39 19.53 30.66 -28.72
N SER A 40 18.87 29.54 -28.45
CA SER A 40 19.35 28.61 -27.44
C SER A 40 20.52 27.86 -28.07
N SER A 41 21.67 27.89 -27.38
CA SER A 41 22.92 27.20 -27.76
C SER A 41 22.78 25.68 -27.83
N GLU A 42 21.60 25.14 -27.49
CA GLU A 42 21.29 23.73 -27.55
C GLU A 42 20.95 23.30 -28.97
N SER A 43 21.69 22.29 -29.43
CA SER A 43 21.43 21.65 -30.71
C SER A 43 20.01 21.08 -30.80
N HIS A 44 19.45 21.07 -32.01
CA HIS A 44 18.12 20.50 -32.29
C HIS A 44 17.96 19.05 -31.79
N SER A 45 19.05 18.27 -31.75
CA SER A 45 19.06 16.90 -31.24
C SER A 45 18.83 16.83 -29.73
N VAL A 46 19.42 17.76 -28.94
CA VAL A 46 19.20 17.88 -27.50
C VAL A 46 17.74 18.23 -27.22
N LYS A 47 17.20 19.25 -27.91
CA LYS A 47 15.78 19.64 -27.78
C LYS A 47 14.82 18.48 -28.09
N ARG A 48 15.13 17.67 -29.12
CA ARG A 48 14.33 16.48 -29.46
C ARG A 48 14.40 15.43 -28.36
N ARG A 49 15.58 15.14 -27.82
CA ARG A 49 15.76 14.20 -26.70
C ARG A 49 14.98 14.64 -25.46
N LEU A 50 15.11 15.90 -25.06
CA LEU A 50 14.39 16.45 -23.90
C LEU A 50 12.86 16.31 -24.03
N ARG A 51 12.30 16.59 -25.21
CA ARG A 51 10.86 16.38 -25.46
C ARG A 51 10.46 14.92 -25.37
N LYS A 52 11.29 14.01 -25.92
CA LYS A 52 11.04 12.57 -25.85
C LYS A 52 11.06 12.08 -24.41
N THR A 53 12.13 12.38 -23.67
CA THR A 53 12.28 12.01 -22.26
C THR A 53 11.15 12.59 -21.41
N ARG A 54 10.75 13.84 -21.65
CA ARG A 54 9.59 14.42 -20.94
C ARG A 54 8.31 13.64 -21.19
N GLY A 55 8.05 13.23 -22.43
CA GLY A 55 6.89 12.40 -22.77
C GLY A 55 6.93 11.03 -22.10
N GLU A 56 8.10 10.37 -22.12
CA GLU A 56 8.33 9.08 -21.44
C GLU A 56 8.08 9.19 -19.92
N LEU A 57 8.58 10.24 -19.28
CA LEU A 57 8.35 10.49 -17.84
C LEU A 57 6.86 10.72 -17.51
N PHE A 58 6.13 11.45 -18.35
CA PHE A 58 4.68 11.64 -18.14
C PHE A 58 3.92 10.32 -18.24
N ILE A 59 4.24 9.49 -19.22
CA ILE A 59 3.58 8.18 -19.40
C ILE A 59 3.92 7.25 -18.23
N HIS A 60 5.20 7.19 -17.86
CA HIS A 60 5.66 6.33 -16.77
C HIS A 60 5.05 6.75 -15.43
N SER A 61 5.12 8.04 -15.08
CA SER A 61 4.53 8.55 -13.83
C SER A 61 3.01 8.38 -13.78
N ALA A 62 2.30 8.55 -14.91
CA ALA A 62 0.86 8.30 -14.96
C ALA A 62 0.52 6.82 -14.76
N TYR A 63 1.32 5.91 -15.34
CA TYR A 63 1.17 4.48 -15.15
C TYR A 63 1.45 4.09 -13.69
N GLU A 64 2.58 4.51 -13.13
CA GLU A 64 2.94 4.24 -11.74
C GLU A 64 1.90 4.79 -10.77
N SER A 65 1.43 6.02 -11.00
CA SER A 65 0.37 6.63 -10.20
C SER A 65 -0.93 5.83 -10.26
N SER A 66 -1.29 5.28 -11.42
CA SER A 66 -2.47 4.42 -11.58
C SER A 66 -2.32 3.10 -10.82
N VAL A 67 -1.15 2.46 -10.91
CA VAL A 67 -0.85 1.22 -10.18
C VAL A 67 -0.91 1.45 -8.68
N LEU A 68 -0.28 2.52 -8.18
CA LEU A 68 -0.32 2.88 -6.76
C LEU A 68 -1.73 3.18 -6.28
N GLN A 69 -2.54 3.86 -7.10
CA GLN A 69 -3.93 4.15 -6.75
C GLN A 69 -4.76 2.86 -6.59
N ASN A 70 -4.59 1.90 -7.51
CA ASN A 70 -5.26 0.59 -7.42
C ASN A 70 -4.82 -0.20 -6.19
N GLU A 71 -3.53 -0.14 -5.84
CA GLU A 71 -2.99 -0.79 -4.65
C GLU A 71 -3.58 -0.19 -3.38
N ILE A 72 -3.64 1.15 -3.29
CA ILE A 72 -4.26 1.85 -2.17
C ILE A 72 -5.74 1.46 -2.04
N GLU A 73 -6.49 1.42 -3.14
CA GLU A 73 -7.90 1.01 -3.13
C GLU A 73 -8.07 -0.44 -2.64
N THR A 74 -7.20 -1.35 -3.09
CA THR A 74 -7.19 -2.75 -2.66
C THR A 74 -6.92 -2.87 -1.16
N LEU A 75 -5.89 -2.18 -0.66
CA LEU A 75 -5.53 -2.15 0.76
C LEU A 75 -6.64 -1.56 1.63
N LEU A 76 -7.30 -0.47 1.18
CA LEU A 76 -8.43 0.12 1.88
C LEU A 76 -9.60 -0.86 1.99
N LYS A 77 -9.91 -1.57 0.90
CA LYS A 77 -10.97 -2.59 0.90
C LYS A 77 -10.66 -3.72 1.87
N GLU A 78 -9.44 -4.25 1.84
CA GLU A 78 -9.03 -5.31 2.79
C GLU A 78 -9.11 -4.82 4.24
N ASN A 79 -8.74 -3.56 4.50
CA ASN A 79 -8.82 -2.98 5.83
C ASN A 79 -10.27 -2.91 6.35
N GLU A 80 -11.22 -2.49 5.50
CA GLU A 80 -12.64 -2.45 5.83
C GLU A 80 -13.23 -3.86 6.05
N ASP A 81 -12.81 -4.84 5.26
CA ASP A 81 -13.19 -6.25 5.46
C ASP A 81 -12.67 -6.78 6.81
N LEU A 82 -11.41 -6.45 7.15
CA LEU A 82 -10.81 -6.83 8.43
C LEU A 82 -11.50 -6.15 9.61
N LYS A 83 -11.83 -4.85 9.52
CA LYS A 83 -12.61 -4.15 10.54
C LYS A 83 -13.98 -4.78 10.74
N SER A 84 -14.67 -5.12 9.65
CA SER A 84 -15.99 -5.77 9.70
C SER A 84 -15.92 -7.14 10.37
N LYS A 85 -14.91 -7.94 10.03
CA LYS A 85 -14.65 -9.23 10.70
C LYS A 85 -14.34 -9.04 12.18
N ASN A 86 -13.53 -8.03 12.52
CA ASN A 86 -13.17 -7.76 13.90
C ASN A 86 -14.41 -7.37 14.73
N LEU A 87 -15.26 -6.47 14.22
CA LEU A 87 -16.53 -6.10 14.86
C LEU A 87 -17.46 -7.31 15.05
N SER A 88 -17.55 -8.19 14.05
CA SER A 88 -18.34 -9.42 14.15
C SER A 88 -17.80 -10.35 15.25
N LEU A 89 -16.47 -10.51 15.32
CA LEU A 89 -15.83 -11.30 16.36
C LEU A 89 -16.01 -10.66 17.74
N GLU A 90 -15.85 -9.35 17.87
CA GLU A 90 -16.09 -8.61 19.12
C GLU A 90 -17.54 -8.76 19.58
N MET A 91 -18.51 -8.71 18.66
CA MET A 91 -19.92 -8.94 18.98
C MET A 91 -20.16 -10.38 19.45
N GLN A 92 -19.61 -11.38 18.76
CA GLN A 92 -19.70 -12.79 19.19
C GLN A 92 -19.07 -13.01 20.56
N LEU A 93 -17.92 -12.39 20.81
CA LEU A 93 -17.20 -12.48 22.08
C LEU A 93 -18.00 -11.80 23.19
N LYS A 94 -18.62 -10.65 22.92
CA LYS A 94 -19.54 -9.99 23.84
C LYS A 94 -20.75 -10.87 24.16
N THR A 95 -21.37 -11.52 23.17
CA THR A 95 -22.49 -12.45 23.43
C THR A 95 -22.07 -13.70 24.21
N ALA A 96 -20.81 -14.14 24.09
CA ALA A 96 -20.28 -15.26 24.85
C ALA A 96 -19.83 -14.87 26.27
N VAL A 97 -19.51 -13.58 26.50
CA VAL A 97 -19.04 -13.02 27.77
C VAL A 97 -20.18 -12.36 28.56
N GLU A 98 -21.31 -12.01 27.94
CA GLU A 98 -22.55 -11.70 28.65
C GLU A 98 -22.81 -12.85 29.62
N PRO A 99 -22.74 -12.61 30.94
CA PRO A 99 -22.98 -13.65 31.90
C PRO A 99 -24.41 -14.09 31.65
N SER A 100 -24.55 -15.32 31.14
CA SER A 100 -25.82 -16.05 31.19
C SER A 100 -26.38 -15.74 32.57
N THR A 101 -27.48 -14.97 32.59
CA THR A 101 -28.15 -14.60 33.82
C THR A 101 -28.81 -15.90 34.26
N VAL A 102 -27.99 -16.81 34.77
CA VAL A 102 -28.43 -18.00 35.45
C VAL A 102 -29.02 -17.43 36.71
N LEU A 103 -30.32 -17.12 36.63
CA LEU A 103 -31.21 -17.23 37.77
C LEU A 103 -30.97 -18.63 38.28
N VAL A 104 -30.04 -18.78 39.24
CA VAL A 104 -29.94 -19.99 40.04
C VAL A 104 -31.21 -19.96 40.87
N PRO A 105 -32.20 -20.82 40.62
CA PRO A 105 -33.20 -21.06 41.64
C PRO A 105 -32.39 -21.68 42.78
N GLN A 106 -32.35 -21.02 43.93
CA GLN A 106 -32.05 -21.71 45.17
C GLN A 106 -33.15 -22.75 45.37
N SER A 107 -33.03 -23.92 44.76
CA SER A 107 -33.73 -25.11 45.20
C SER A 107 -32.92 -26.33 44.85
N GLU A 108 -32.59 -27.03 45.93
CA GLU A 108 -32.35 -28.46 46.00
C GLU A 108 -31.01 -28.97 45.47
N THR A 109 -30.33 -29.62 46.40
CA THR A 109 -29.13 -30.43 46.27
C THR A 109 -29.21 -31.38 45.08
N SER A 110 -28.82 -30.91 43.90
CA SER A 110 -28.40 -31.78 42.82
C SER A 110 -26.99 -32.23 43.15
N THR A 111 -26.87 -33.44 43.68
CA THR A 111 -25.59 -34.12 43.84
C THR A 111 -24.99 -34.31 42.45
N VAL A 112 -24.15 -33.36 42.03
CA VAL A 112 -23.30 -33.52 40.85
C VAL A 112 -22.40 -34.72 41.12
N ASP A 113 -22.48 -35.74 40.26
CA ASP A 113 -21.69 -36.96 40.35
C ASP A 113 -20.19 -36.60 40.40
N PRO A 114 -19.46 -36.91 41.49
CA PRO A 114 -18.04 -36.59 41.65
C PRO A 114 -17.18 -37.12 40.52
N SER A 115 -17.56 -38.26 39.93
CA SER A 115 -16.87 -38.88 38.79
C SER A 115 -16.95 -38.03 37.53
N ALA A 116 -18.15 -37.50 37.21
CA ALA A 116 -18.35 -36.61 36.06
C ALA A 116 -17.62 -35.26 36.22
N LEU A 117 -17.51 -34.76 37.46
CA LEU A 117 -16.76 -33.54 37.78
C LEU A 117 -15.25 -33.75 37.59
N GLU A 118 -14.72 -34.89 38.05
CA GLU A 118 -13.31 -35.26 37.87
C GLU A 118 -12.96 -35.48 36.39
N GLU A 119 -13.84 -36.12 35.62
CA GLU A 119 -13.65 -36.30 34.17
C GLU A 119 -13.63 -34.95 33.43
N SER A 120 -14.53 -34.03 33.80
CA SER A 120 -14.55 -32.67 33.26
C SER A 120 -13.27 -31.90 33.61
N ALA A 121 -12.78 -32.00 34.85
CA ALA A 121 -11.54 -31.38 35.28
C ALA A 121 -10.32 -31.94 34.52
N ASN A 122 -10.30 -33.25 34.26
CA ASN A 122 -9.25 -33.90 33.48
C ASN A 122 -9.28 -33.47 32.01
N LYS A 123 -10.47 -33.37 31.40
CA LYS A 123 -10.63 -32.83 30.04
C LYS A 123 -10.16 -31.37 29.96
N LEU A 124 -10.54 -30.53 30.93
CA LEU A 124 -10.13 -29.13 30.99
C LEU A 124 -8.60 -29.00 31.09
N ARG A 125 -7.96 -29.86 31.91
CA ARG A 125 -6.51 -29.90 32.07
C ARG A 125 -5.83 -30.29 30.75
N ALA A 126 -6.31 -31.35 30.10
CA ALA A 126 -5.79 -31.80 28.81
C ALA A 126 -5.94 -30.74 27.72
N THR A 127 -7.09 -30.05 27.65
CA THR A 127 -7.32 -28.95 26.72
C THR A 127 -6.37 -27.77 26.98
N ASN A 128 -6.14 -27.41 28.24
CA ASN A 128 -5.20 -26.35 28.59
C ASN A 128 -3.75 -26.71 28.24
N ASP A 129 -3.35 -27.95 28.48
CA ASP A 129 -2.01 -28.43 28.12
C ASP A 129 -1.81 -28.47 26.60
N LEU A 130 -2.82 -28.89 25.85
CA LEU A 130 -2.81 -28.84 24.39
C LEU A 130 -2.74 -27.39 23.88
N HIS A 131 -3.52 -26.48 24.45
CA HIS A 131 -3.49 -25.06 24.10
C HIS A 131 -2.10 -24.46 24.33
N ARG A 132 -1.45 -24.78 25.46
CA ARG A 132 -0.08 -24.35 25.76
C ARG A 132 0.90 -24.87 24.72
N LYS A 133 0.77 -26.13 24.32
CA LYS A 133 1.62 -26.76 23.30
C LYS A 133 1.45 -26.12 21.93
N VAL A 134 0.21 -25.93 21.48
CA VAL A 134 -0.10 -25.25 20.21
C VAL A 134 0.47 -23.83 20.19
N LYS A 135 0.35 -23.09 21.30
CA LYS A 135 0.93 -21.74 21.41
C LYS A 135 2.46 -21.77 21.26
N GLN A 136 3.11 -22.78 21.82
CA GLN A 136 4.56 -22.95 21.72
C GLN A 136 4.99 -23.32 20.29
N ASP A 137 4.26 -24.23 19.63
CA ASP A 137 4.52 -24.64 18.25
C ASP A 137 4.30 -23.48 17.28
N LEU A 138 3.27 -22.64 17.50
CA LEU A 138 3.02 -21.44 16.71
C LEU A 138 4.17 -20.43 16.85
N LYS A 139 4.75 -20.28 18.05
CA LYS A 139 5.94 -19.44 18.24
C LYS A 139 7.15 -19.97 17.46
N ARG A 140 7.41 -21.29 17.53
CA ARG A 140 8.49 -21.93 16.76
C ARG A 140 8.29 -21.77 15.25
N LEU A 141 7.06 -21.94 14.75
CA LEU A 141 6.73 -21.74 13.34
C LEU A 141 6.98 -20.29 12.90
N LYS A 142 6.62 -19.31 13.74
CA LYS A 142 6.92 -17.89 13.45
C LYS A 142 8.42 -17.63 13.38
N GLU A 143 9.21 -18.23 14.26
CA GLU A 143 10.66 -18.11 14.25
C GLU A 143 11.27 -18.78 13.00
N ALA A 144 10.84 -19.99 12.66
CA ALA A 144 11.27 -20.70 11.46
C ALA A 144 10.90 -19.95 10.17
N ASN A 145 9.68 -19.39 10.11
CA ASN A 145 9.22 -18.62 8.96
C ASN A 145 10.04 -17.32 8.78
N LYS A 146 10.40 -16.63 9.88
CA LYS A 146 11.34 -15.49 9.81
C LYS A 146 12.70 -15.89 9.27
N THR A 147 13.25 -17.02 9.71
CA THR A 147 14.56 -17.50 9.23
C THR A 147 14.55 -17.97 7.78
N LEU A 148 13.38 -18.33 7.22
CA LEU A 148 13.24 -18.68 5.82
C LEU A 148 13.02 -17.44 4.93
N HIS A 149 12.39 -16.39 5.45
CA HIS A 149 12.19 -15.16 4.68
C HIS A 149 13.45 -14.31 4.53
N SER A 150 14.39 -14.34 5.49
CA SER A 150 15.61 -13.53 5.37
C SER A 150 16.52 -13.95 4.20
N PRO A 151 16.84 -15.24 3.99
CA PRO A 151 17.66 -15.66 2.86
C PRO A 151 16.95 -15.46 1.52
N ASP A 152 15.63 -15.64 1.46
CA ASP A 152 14.84 -15.39 0.26
C ASP A 152 14.91 -13.91 -0.15
N PHE A 153 14.83 -13.00 0.81
CA PHE A 153 14.96 -11.57 0.55
C PHE A 153 16.36 -11.21 0.02
N ASP A 154 17.41 -11.70 0.67
CA ASP A 154 18.80 -11.46 0.27
C ASP A 154 19.08 -12.00 -1.14
N LEU A 155 18.62 -13.22 -1.44
CA LEU A 155 18.76 -13.85 -2.75
C LEU A 155 17.96 -13.11 -3.83
N ILE A 156 16.74 -12.64 -3.54
CA ILE A 156 15.95 -11.85 -4.48
C ILE A 156 16.65 -10.52 -4.78
N GLN A 157 17.20 -9.85 -3.76
CA GLN A 157 17.92 -8.59 -3.92
C GLN A 157 19.19 -8.78 -4.77
N GLU A 158 19.97 -9.83 -4.49
CA GLU A 158 21.15 -10.17 -5.28
C GLU A 158 20.79 -10.54 -6.72
N ASN A 159 19.69 -11.28 -6.92
CA ASN A 159 19.20 -11.62 -8.26
C ASN A 159 18.81 -10.37 -9.06
N MET A 160 18.14 -9.39 -8.42
CA MET A 160 17.81 -8.12 -9.05
C MET A 160 19.07 -7.32 -9.42
N HIS A 161 20.07 -7.30 -8.53
CA HIS A 161 21.35 -6.64 -8.80
C HIS A 161 22.07 -7.28 -10.00
N LEU A 162 22.16 -8.62 -10.03
CA LEU A 162 22.77 -9.36 -11.13
C LEU A 162 22.03 -9.16 -12.45
N LYS A 163 20.68 -9.12 -12.44
CA LYS A 163 19.89 -8.79 -13.64
C LYS A 163 20.21 -7.39 -14.17
N ALA A 164 20.26 -6.39 -13.29
CA ALA A 164 20.64 -5.03 -13.67
C ALA A 164 22.07 -4.96 -14.25
N GLU A 165 23.00 -5.73 -13.67
CA GLU A 165 24.37 -5.83 -14.18
C GLU A 165 24.43 -6.51 -15.56
N VAL A 166 23.67 -7.59 -15.76
CA VAL A 166 23.55 -8.26 -17.07
C VAL A 166 22.95 -7.31 -18.12
N ASP A 167 21.87 -6.60 -17.79
CA ASP A 167 21.23 -5.62 -18.68
C ASP A 167 22.18 -4.45 -19.01
N SER A 168 23.03 -4.03 -18.06
CA SER A 168 24.02 -2.98 -18.28
C SER A 168 25.18 -3.41 -19.19
N ARG A 169 25.58 -4.69 -19.13
CA ARG A 169 26.68 -5.25 -19.93
C ARG A 169 26.21 -5.71 -21.32
N PHE A 170 24.94 -6.08 -21.44
CA PHE A 170 24.30 -6.45 -22.70
C PHE A 170 22.98 -5.68 -22.88
N PRO A 171 23.03 -4.35 -23.09
CA PRO A 171 21.85 -3.60 -23.49
C PRO A 171 21.47 -4.12 -24.88
N GLN A 172 20.45 -4.96 -24.93
CA GLN A 172 19.90 -5.69 -26.10
C GLN A 172 20.53 -5.38 -27.48
N LYS A 173 21.00 -6.44 -28.15
CA LYS A 173 20.92 -6.54 -29.61
C LYS A 173 19.46 -6.53 -30.07
#